data_AF-A0A3S0FMS4-F1
#
_entry.id   AF-A0A3S0FMS4-F1
#
_cell.length_a   1.000
_cell.length_b   1.000
_cell.length_c   1.000
_cell.angle_alpha   90.00
_cell.angle_beta   90.00
_cell.angle_gamma   90.00
#
_symmetry.space_group_name_H-M   'P 1'
#
loop_
_entity.id
_entity.type
_entity.pdbx_description
1 polymer ?
#
loop_
_entity_poly.entity_id
_entity_poly.type
_entity_poly.pdbx_seq_one_letter_code
_entity_poly.pdbx_strand_id
1 'polypeptide(L)'
;MTPLRRVLLARPHAFIVNEMRPFLVTAGFAPVRIDGLHQLDQEIRTPAQGAIISTAVTSSLGADAATVFRKIRESNASLPVVFAGMADLATMEAVVMRAVRDLQPEARAVGPAGFRLARPQDRASTFLILRKEDLQQGAMQEAAISAIRMLFS
;
A
#
# COMPACT_ATOMS: atom_id res chain seq x y z
N MET A 1 20.24 5.54 16.79
CA MET A 1 19.27 6.01 15.78
C MET A 1 18.46 4.81 15.33
N THR A 2 17.14 4.82 15.50
CA THR A 2 16.27 3.76 14.96
C THR A 2 16.37 3.80 13.43
N PRO A 3 16.57 2.67 12.74
CA PRO A 3 16.64 2.66 11.28
C PRO A 3 15.34 3.19 10.68
N LEU A 4 15.47 4.02 9.64
CA LEU A 4 14.32 4.56 8.90
C LEU A 4 13.52 3.40 8.30
N ARG A 5 12.25 3.28 8.70
CA ARG A 5 11.35 2.21 8.24
C ARG A 5 10.85 2.51 6.82
N ARG A 6 11.58 2.02 5.81
CA ARG A 6 11.31 2.27 4.39
C ARG A 6 9.94 1.74 3.96
N VAL A 7 9.18 2.54 3.23
CA VAL A 7 7.92 2.15 2.57
C VAL A 7 7.97 2.60 1.11
N LEU A 8 7.73 1.69 0.18
CA LEU A 8 7.81 1.99 -1.24
C LEU A 8 6.49 2.61 -1.72
N LEU A 9 6.51 3.80 -2.31
CA LEU A 9 5.41 4.32 -3.10
C LEU A 9 5.51 3.72 -4.51
N ALA A 10 5.10 2.46 -4.64
CA ALA A 10 5.39 1.60 -5.79
C ALA A 10 4.61 1.96 -7.05
N ARG A 11 3.44 2.58 -6.92
CA ARG A 11 2.68 3.14 -8.05
C ARG A 11 2.22 4.56 -7.69
N PRO A 12 3.09 5.58 -7.79
CA PRO A 12 2.73 6.92 -7.39
C PRO A 12 1.75 7.56 -8.39
N HIS A 13 0.87 8.37 -7.82
CA HIS A 13 0.01 9.33 -8.48
C HIS A 13 0.09 10.63 -7.66
N ALA A 14 -0.29 11.79 -8.23
CA ALA A 14 -0.18 13.09 -7.57
C ALA A 14 -0.78 13.10 -6.14
N PHE A 15 -1.94 12.45 -5.96
CA PHE A 15 -2.56 12.25 -4.64
C PHE A 15 -1.65 11.51 -3.65
N ILE A 16 -1.08 10.35 -4.04
CA ILE A 16 -0.19 9.57 -3.17
C ILE A 16 1.01 10.41 -2.74
N VAL A 17 1.54 11.22 -3.64
CA VAL A 17 2.74 12.00 -3.38
C VAL A 17 2.45 13.14 -2.40
N ASN A 18 1.30 13.80 -2.56
CA ASN A 18 0.94 14.96 -1.77
C ASN A 18 0.37 14.59 -0.40
N GLU A 19 -0.40 13.51 -0.30
CA GLU A 19 -1.15 13.15 0.92
C GLU A 19 -0.52 11.95 1.65
N MET A 20 -0.09 10.91 0.91
CA MET A 20 0.45 9.69 1.53
C MET A 20 1.83 9.92 2.13
N ARG A 21 2.64 10.78 1.49
CA ARG A 21 4.00 11.09 1.98
C ARG A 21 3.98 11.71 3.38
N PRO A 22 3.26 12.82 3.66
CA PRO A 22 3.18 13.36 5.02
C PRO A 22 2.51 12.37 6.00
N PHE A 23 1.47 11.65 5.56
CA PHE A 23 0.83 10.62 6.39
C PHE A 23 1.81 9.53 6.85
N LEU A 24 2.64 8.99 5.95
CA LEU A 24 3.63 7.98 6.28
C LEU A 24 4.71 8.48 7.24
N VAL A 25 5.13 9.74 7.06
CA VAL A 25 6.09 10.39 7.97
C VAL A 25 5.48 10.48 9.37
N THR A 26 4.23 10.94 9.50
CA THR A 26 3.49 10.96 10.78
C THR A 26 3.34 9.55 11.39
N ALA A 27 3.13 8.53 10.55
CA ALA A 27 3.06 7.14 10.99
C ALA A 27 4.44 6.55 11.38
N GLY A 28 5.54 7.27 11.13
CA GLY A 28 6.91 6.89 11.50
C GLY A 28 7.60 6.00 10.45
N PHE A 29 7.31 6.23 9.17
CA PHE A 29 7.90 5.55 8.02
C PHE A 29 8.65 6.53 7.12
N ALA A 30 9.59 6.00 6.33
CA ALA A 30 10.36 6.73 5.34
C ALA A 30 9.87 6.38 3.92
N PRO A 31 9.06 7.24 3.28
CA PRO A 31 8.54 6.97 1.94
C PRO A 31 9.64 7.06 0.87
N VAL A 32 9.74 6.02 0.04
CA VAL A 32 10.62 5.93 -1.13
C VAL A 32 9.76 5.99 -2.38
N ARG A 33 9.87 7.06 -3.16
CA ARG A 33 9.12 7.21 -4.40
C ARG A 33 9.77 6.38 -5.51
N ILE A 34 8.94 5.64 -6.24
CA ILE A 34 9.36 4.86 -7.40
C ILE A 34 8.93 5.60 -8.67
N ASP A 35 9.88 5.91 -9.54
CA ASP A 35 9.66 6.67 -10.78
C ASP A 35 9.59 5.77 -12.03
N GLY A 36 9.93 4.48 -11.92
CA GLY A 36 9.76 3.51 -13.00
C GLY A 36 9.88 2.06 -12.55
N LEU A 37 9.47 1.12 -13.41
CA LEU A 37 9.51 -0.32 -13.11
C LEU A 37 10.93 -0.86 -12.86
N HIS A 38 11.93 -0.30 -13.53
CA HIS A 38 13.33 -0.67 -13.28
C HIS A 38 13.79 -0.25 -11.88
N GLN A 39 13.41 0.94 -11.41
CA GLN A 39 13.70 1.36 -10.04
C GLN A 39 12.92 0.50 -9.04
N LEU A 40 11.69 0.10 -9.35
CA LEU A 40 10.93 -0.83 -8.50
C LEU A 40 11.72 -2.12 -8.26
N ASP A 41 12.33 -2.69 -9.31
CA ASP A 41 13.16 -3.90 -9.22
C ASP A 41 14.38 -3.77 -8.33
N GLN A 42 14.97 -2.57 -8.29
CA GLN A 42 16.12 -2.29 -7.44
C GLN A 42 15.69 -2.08 -5.98
N GLU A 43 14.66 -1.26 -5.77
CA GLU A 43 14.22 -0.84 -4.44
C GLU A 43 13.54 -1.97 -3.66
N ILE A 44 12.86 -2.90 -4.35
CA ILE A 44 12.19 -4.04 -3.73
C ILE A 44 13.15 -5.10 -3.18
N ARG A 45 14.36 -5.16 -3.73
CA ARG A 45 15.45 -6.03 -3.22
C ARG A 45 16.10 -5.46 -1.97
N THR A 46 15.85 -4.18 -1.67
CA THR A 46 16.32 -3.52 -0.46
C THR A 46 15.26 -3.64 0.64
N PRO A 47 15.63 -3.95 1.91
CA PRO A 47 14.66 -4.14 3.00
C PRO A 47 13.67 -2.97 3.17
N ALA A 48 12.37 -3.27 2.99
CA ALA A 48 11.26 -2.33 3.17
C ALA A 48 10.17 -2.97 4.03
N GLN A 49 9.42 -2.16 4.76
CA GLN A 49 8.31 -2.61 5.61
C GLN A 49 7.03 -2.87 4.82
N GLY A 50 6.93 -2.33 3.61
CA GLY A 50 5.80 -2.53 2.73
C GLY A 50 5.83 -1.65 1.49
N ALA A 51 4.81 -1.82 0.65
CA ALA A 51 4.60 -1.03 -0.55
C ALA A 51 3.19 -0.44 -0.58
N ILE A 52 3.05 0.72 -1.23
CA ILE A 52 1.79 1.40 -1.50
C ILE A 52 1.57 1.44 -3.02
N ILE A 53 0.43 0.91 -3.46
CA ILE A 53 0.01 0.90 -4.85
C ILE A 53 -1.19 1.84 -4.98
N SER A 54 -1.09 2.88 -5.82
CA SER A 54 -2.27 3.68 -6.13
C SER A 54 -3.28 2.87 -6.95
N THR A 55 -4.58 3.06 -6.70
CA THR A 55 -5.67 2.54 -7.55
C THR A 55 -6.13 3.54 -8.62
N ALA A 56 -5.53 4.73 -8.70
CA ALA A 56 -5.91 5.75 -9.68
C ALA A 56 -5.77 5.24 -11.13
N VAL A 57 -6.64 5.70 -12.04
CA VAL A 57 -6.62 5.31 -13.46
C VAL A 57 -5.27 5.67 -14.08
N THR A 58 -4.76 6.88 -13.80
CA THR A 58 -3.46 7.34 -14.25
C THR A 58 -2.40 7.17 -13.17
N SER A 59 -1.18 6.85 -13.59
CA SER A 59 0.01 6.82 -12.73
C SER A 59 1.22 7.29 -13.53
N SER A 60 2.17 7.93 -12.85
CA SER A 60 3.45 8.32 -13.47
C SER A 60 4.32 7.12 -13.87
N LEU A 61 4.00 5.91 -13.39
CA LEU A 61 4.77 4.70 -13.66
C LEU A 61 4.44 4.05 -15.01
N GLY A 62 3.36 4.46 -15.68
CA GLY A 62 2.89 3.84 -16.94
C GLY A 62 2.34 2.42 -16.83
N ALA A 63 2.36 1.81 -15.64
CA ALA A 63 1.82 0.48 -15.36
C ALA A 63 0.52 0.55 -14.55
N ASP A 64 -0.35 -0.44 -14.70
CA ASP A 64 -1.56 -0.58 -13.88
C ASP A 64 -1.24 -1.20 -12.50
N ALA A 65 -2.24 -1.21 -11.61
CA ALA A 65 -2.06 -1.71 -10.25
C ALA A 65 -1.75 -3.22 -10.20
N ALA A 66 -2.34 -4.01 -11.10
CA ALA A 66 -2.15 -5.46 -11.18
C ALA A 66 -0.71 -5.82 -11.60
N THR A 67 -0.16 -5.09 -12.58
CA THR A 67 1.21 -5.25 -13.06
C THR A 67 2.22 -4.93 -11.96
N VAL A 68 2.03 -3.82 -11.25
CA VAL A 68 2.90 -3.44 -10.12
C VAL A 68 2.80 -4.46 -8.98
N PHE A 69 1.59 -4.92 -8.65
CA PHE A 69 1.38 -5.94 -7.62
C PHE A 69 2.05 -7.26 -7.96
N ARG A 70 1.88 -7.75 -9.21
CA ARG A 70 2.54 -8.96 -9.71
C ARG A 70 4.05 -8.87 -9.55
N LYS A 71 4.64 -7.76 -10.01
CA LYS A 71 6.08 -7.52 -9.90
C LYS A 71 6.57 -7.52 -8.45
N ILE A 72 5.77 -6.96 -7.54
CA ILE A 72 6.05 -7.01 -6.11
C ILE A 72 6.04 -8.45 -5.61
N ARG A 73 5.01 -9.24 -5.93
CA ARG A 73 4.88 -10.63 -5.46
C ARG A 73 5.95 -11.55 -6.03
N GLU A 74 6.34 -11.37 -7.29
CA GLU A 74 7.43 -12.13 -7.93
C GLU A 74 8.79 -11.86 -7.27
N SER A 75 9.04 -10.62 -6.83
CA SER A 75 10.32 -10.23 -6.24
C SER A 75 10.37 -10.44 -4.72
N ASN A 76 9.24 -10.26 -4.05
CA ASN A 76 9.10 -10.39 -2.60
C ASN A 76 7.65 -10.80 -2.25
N ALA A 77 7.44 -12.10 -2.17
CA ALA A 77 6.12 -12.70 -1.95
C ALA A 77 5.47 -12.29 -0.61
N SER A 78 6.26 -11.96 0.41
CA SER A 78 5.79 -11.61 1.75
C SER A 78 5.66 -10.12 2.01
N LEU A 79 6.11 -9.25 1.10
CA LEU A 79 6.06 -7.80 1.29
C LEU A 79 4.61 -7.34 1.52
N PRO A 80 4.28 -6.70 2.65
CA PRO A 80 2.95 -6.16 2.88
C PRO A 80 2.61 -5.07 1.85
N VAL A 81 1.36 -5.06 1.37
CA VAL A 81 0.89 -4.10 0.36
C VAL A 81 -0.35 -3.36 0.85
N VAL A 82 -0.32 -2.05 0.70
CA VAL A 82 -1.46 -1.15 0.89
C VAL A 82 -1.91 -0.65 -0.48
N PHE A 83 -3.22 -0.61 -0.70
CA PHE A 83 -3.80 0.05 -1.87
C PHE A 83 -4.40 1.39 -1.47
N ALA A 84 -4.14 2.43 -2.25
CA ALA A 84 -4.56 3.77 -1.90
C ALA A 84 -5.18 4.54 -3.06
N GLY A 85 -6.25 5.29 -2.79
CA GLY A 85 -7.06 5.90 -3.84
C GLY A 85 -8.02 6.97 -3.35
N MET A 86 -8.87 7.44 -4.27
CA MET A 86 -9.83 8.53 -4.01
C MET A 86 -11.29 8.10 -4.22
N ALA A 87 -11.51 6.85 -4.64
CA ALA A 87 -12.86 6.30 -4.77
C ALA A 87 -13.39 5.86 -3.39
N ASP A 88 -14.69 5.58 -3.32
CA ASP A 88 -15.29 4.96 -2.14
C ASP A 88 -14.71 3.55 -1.88
N LEU A 89 -14.95 3.04 -0.67
CA LEU A 89 -14.37 1.78 -0.22
C LEU A 89 -14.81 0.59 -1.09
N ALA A 90 -16.08 0.49 -1.46
CA ALA A 90 -16.61 -0.64 -2.23
C ALA A 90 -16.00 -0.66 -3.65
N THR A 91 -15.88 0.51 -4.27
CA THR A 91 -15.21 0.68 -5.57
C THR A 91 -13.73 0.29 -5.46
N MET A 92 -13.03 0.75 -4.43
CA MET A 92 -11.63 0.41 -4.20
C MET A 92 -11.45 -1.09 -3.96
N GLU A 93 -12.28 -1.72 -3.14
CA GLU A 93 -12.27 -3.16 -2.90
C GLU A 93 -12.41 -3.94 -4.21
N ALA A 94 -13.37 -3.59 -5.07
CA ALA A 94 -13.52 -4.24 -6.37
C ALA A 94 -12.26 -4.12 -7.24
N VAL A 95 -11.63 -2.94 -7.28
CA VAL A 95 -10.38 -2.71 -8.03
C VAL A 95 -9.21 -3.52 -7.45
N VAL A 96 -9.03 -3.49 -6.13
CA VAL A 96 -7.97 -4.24 -5.44
C VAL A 96 -8.13 -5.73 -5.70
N MET A 97 -9.34 -6.26 -5.49
CA MET A 97 -9.60 -7.67 -5.68
C MET A 97 -9.36 -8.13 -7.13
N ARG A 98 -9.72 -7.31 -8.13
CA ARG A 98 -9.36 -7.60 -9.53
C ARG A 98 -7.86 -7.61 -9.75
N ALA A 99 -7.10 -6.75 -9.07
CA ALA A 99 -5.66 -6.66 -9.24
C ALA A 99 -4.87 -7.82 -8.59
N VAL A 100 -5.43 -8.43 -7.54
CA VAL A 100 -4.68 -9.40 -6.70
C VAL A 100 -5.14 -10.85 -6.82
N ARG A 101 -6.40 -11.12 -7.18
CA ARG A 101 -7.02 -12.46 -7.10
C ARG A 101 -6.27 -13.54 -7.89
N ASP A 102 -5.73 -13.20 -9.06
CA ASP A 102 -5.01 -14.16 -9.91
C ASP A 102 -3.78 -14.77 -9.20
N LEU A 103 -3.13 -14.01 -8.32
CA LEU A 103 -1.95 -14.44 -7.57
C LEU A 103 -2.27 -14.81 -6.13
N GLN A 104 -3.41 -14.34 -5.62
CA GLN A 104 -3.86 -14.56 -4.25
C GLN A 104 -5.37 -14.79 -4.19
N PRO A 105 -5.83 -16.04 -4.38
CA PRO A 105 -7.25 -16.39 -4.37
C PRO A 105 -7.93 -16.06 -3.04
N GLU A 106 -7.23 -16.25 -1.93
CA GLU A 106 -7.67 -15.98 -0.55
C GLU A 106 -7.52 -14.51 -0.13
N ALA A 107 -7.31 -13.61 -1.09
CA ALA A 107 -7.12 -12.20 -0.81
C ALA A 107 -8.33 -11.59 -0.10
N ARG A 108 -8.05 -10.68 0.84
CA ARG A 108 -9.05 -9.85 1.51
C ARG A 108 -8.60 -8.40 1.42
N ALA A 109 -9.51 -7.50 1.08
CA ALA A 109 -9.25 -6.07 1.10
C ALA A 109 -10.20 -5.41 2.10
N VAL A 110 -9.67 -4.56 2.98
CA VAL A 110 -10.44 -3.94 4.07
C VAL A 110 -9.96 -2.52 4.35
N GLY A 111 -10.88 -1.64 4.76
CA GLY A 111 -10.55 -0.28 5.22
C GLY A 111 -9.99 -0.24 6.66
N PRO A 112 -9.53 0.94 7.13
CA PRO A 112 -8.83 1.09 8.41
C PRO A 112 -9.62 0.63 9.64
N ALA A 113 -10.90 0.98 9.72
CA ALA A 113 -11.74 0.68 10.87
C ALA A 113 -11.86 -0.83 11.13
N GLY A 114 -11.98 -1.60 10.05
CA GLY A 114 -12.09 -3.07 10.07
C GLY A 114 -10.77 -3.82 9.97
N PHE A 115 -9.63 -3.12 9.83
CA PHE A 115 -8.36 -3.78 9.58
C PHE A 115 -7.89 -4.57 10.81
N ARG A 116 -7.84 -5.89 10.69
CA ARG A 116 -7.31 -6.80 11.71
C ARG A 116 -6.55 -7.92 11.03
N LEU A 117 -5.39 -8.26 11.56
CA LEU A 117 -4.68 -9.48 11.19
C LEU A 117 -5.08 -10.57 12.18
N ALA A 118 -5.62 -11.69 11.69
CA ALA A 118 -5.89 -12.83 12.56
C ALA A 118 -4.58 -13.50 12.97
N ARG A 119 -3.62 -13.61 12.03
CA ARG A 119 -2.27 -14.11 12.26
C ARG A 119 -1.23 -13.28 11.49
N PRO A 120 0.04 -13.22 11.94
CA PRO A 120 1.09 -12.51 11.20
C PRO A 120 1.29 -13.00 9.76
N GLN A 121 1.07 -14.29 9.49
CA GLN A 121 1.16 -14.87 8.14
C GLN A 121 0.11 -14.33 7.16
N ASP A 122 -1.00 -13.77 7.64
CA ASP A 122 -2.10 -13.29 6.80
C ASP A 122 -1.77 -11.93 6.16
N ARG A 123 -0.65 -11.30 6.52
CA ARG A 123 -0.20 -10.01 5.97
C ARG A 123 -0.03 -10.03 4.46
N ALA A 124 0.40 -11.17 3.91
CA ALA A 124 0.61 -11.28 2.48
C ALA A 124 -0.71 -11.29 1.70
N SER A 125 -1.81 -11.78 2.30
CA SER A 125 -3.14 -11.93 1.70
C SER A 125 -4.18 -10.92 2.19
N THR A 126 -3.85 -10.10 3.20
CA THR A 126 -4.71 -9.04 3.72
C THR A 126 -4.21 -7.68 3.26
N PHE A 127 -5.03 -7.00 2.48
CA PHE A 127 -4.73 -5.71 1.88
C PHE A 127 -5.48 -4.60 2.61
N LEU A 128 -4.73 -3.65 3.15
CA LEU A 128 -5.30 -2.42 3.67
C LEU A 128 -5.66 -1.48 2.50
N ILE A 129 -6.87 -0.95 2.52
CA ILE A 129 -7.31 0.12 1.63
C ILE A 129 -7.25 1.44 2.39
N LEU A 130 -6.57 2.43 1.82
CA LEU A 130 -6.53 3.80 2.32
C LEU A 130 -7.13 4.76 1.29
N ARG A 131 -8.24 5.41 1.63
CA ARG A 131 -8.84 6.48 0.84
C ARG A 131 -8.20 7.81 1.21
N LYS A 132 -8.32 8.81 0.34
CA LYS A 132 -7.86 10.18 0.63
C LYS A 132 -8.39 10.71 1.96
N GLU A 133 -9.69 10.52 2.22
CA GLU A 133 -10.34 10.95 3.46
C GLU A 133 -9.80 10.24 4.71
N ASP A 134 -9.29 9.01 4.58
CA ASP A 134 -8.70 8.27 5.71
C ASP A 134 -7.34 8.86 6.14
N LEU A 135 -6.75 9.76 5.33
CA LEU A 135 -5.47 10.40 5.61
C LEU A 135 -5.62 11.77 6.29
N GLN A 136 -6.85 12.31 6.34
CA GLN A 136 -7.15 13.63 6.88
C GLN A 136 -7.28 13.59 8.40
N GLN A 137 -6.87 14.67 9.08
CA GLN A 137 -6.85 14.74 10.54
C GLN A 137 -8.19 14.37 11.18
N GLY A 138 -8.15 13.48 12.18
CA GLY A 138 -9.31 13.01 12.92
C GLY A 138 -9.26 11.51 13.22
N ALA A 139 -10.37 10.97 13.75
CA ALA A 139 -10.46 9.57 14.17
C ALA A 139 -10.16 8.56 13.04
N MET A 140 -10.49 8.91 11.79
CA MET A 140 -10.19 8.04 10.64
C MET A 140 -8.69 7.95 10.36
N GLN A 141 -7.94 9.05 10.50
CA GLN A 141 -6.48 9.04 10.37
C GLN A 141 -5.81 8.26 11.50
N GLU A 142 -6.30 8.34 12.73
CA GLU A 142 -5.79 7.53 13.84
C GLU A 142 -5.98 6.03 13.56
N ALA A 143 -7.16 5.64 13.07
CA ALA A 143 -7.43 4.28 12.64
C ALA A 143 -6.50 3.84 11.49
N ALA A 144 -6.27 4.71 10.50
CA ALA A 144 -5.36 4.45 9.39
C ALA A 144 -3.90 4.28 9.85
N ILE A 145 -3.43 5.13 10.79
CA ILE A 145 -2.09 5.02 11.38
C ILE A 145 -1.94 3.71 12.16
N SER A 146 -2.95 3.33 12.94
CA SER A 146 -2.94 2.06 13.68
C SER A 146 -2.89 0.86 12.73
N ALA A 147 -3.74 0.86 11.70
CA ALA A 147 -3.81 -0.20 10.70
C ALA A 147 -2.50 -0.37 9.93
N ILE A 148 -1.91 0.73 9.42
CA ILE A 148 -0.66 0.67 8.65
C ILE A 148 0.52 0.24 9.52
N ARG A 149 0.58 0.68 10.78
CA ARG A 149 1.61 0.23 11.73
C ARG A 149 1.47 -1.25 12.03
N MET A 150 0.25 -1.76 12.19
CA MET A 150 0.00 -3.19 12.39
C MET A 150 0.44 -4.01 11.18
N LEU A 151 0.10 -3.57 9.96
CA LEU A 151 0.46 -4.26 8.72
C LEU A 151 1.99 -4.29 8.49
N PHE A 152 2.67 -3.19 8.79
CA PHE A 152 4.10 -2.98 8.56
C PHE A 152 4.98 -3.22 9.81
N SER A 153 4.48 -3.99 10.79
CA SER A 153 5.18 -4.26 12.06
C SER A 153 6.15 -5.42 12.02
#